data_AF-A0A2R7NRL7-F1
#
_entry.id   AF-A0A2R7NRL7-F1
#
_cell.length_a   1.000
_cell.length_b   1.000
_cell.length_c   1.000
_cell.angle_alpha   90.00
_cell.angle_beta   90.00
_cell.angle_gamma   90.00
#
_symmetry.space_group_name_H-M   'P 1'
#
loop_
_entity.id
_entity.type
_entity.pdbx_description
1 polymer ?
#
loop_
_entity_poly.entity_id
_entity_poly.type
_entity_poly.pdbx_seq_one_letter_code
_entity_poly.pdbx_strand_id
1 'polypeptide(L)'
;MNVPHLFGRVAIAAGILLGSLAAQATEFRSSDIHPEDYPTVLAVRHMGETLSKATGGKHSIKVYAKGSLGIEKDTIEQTKL
;
A
#
# COMPACT_ATOMS: atom_id res chain seq x y z
N MET A 1 8.09 -4.05 49.95
CA MET A 1 7.49 -4.65 48.73
C MET A 1 8.15 -3.99 47.53
N ASN A 2 9.11 -4.64 46.87
CA ASN A 2 9.77 -4.11 45.68
C ASN A 2 8.97 -4.49 44.43
N VAL A 3 8.28 -3.50 43.84
CA VAL A 3 7.44 -3.63 42.65
C VAL A 3 8.11 -3.21 41.30
N PRO A 4 9.44 -2.93 41.18
CA PRO A 4 9.97 -2.26 39.98
C PRO A 4 9.91 -3.12 38.71
N HIS A 5 9.93 -4.45 38.85
CA HIS A 5 9.86 -5.38 37.70
C HIS A 5 8.45 -5.50 37.11
N LEU A 6 7.40 -5.15 37.87
CA LEU A 6 6.01 -5.24 37.40
C LEU A 6 5.72 -4.09 36.42
N PHE A 7 6.22 -2.87 36.71
CA PHE A 7 6.10 -1.72 35.81
C PHE A 7 6.83 -1.93 34.48
N GLY A 8 8.03 -2.51 34.49
CA GLY A 8 8.77 -2.83 33.27
C GLY A 8 8.06 -3.86 32.39
N ARG A 9 7.42 -4.87 33.00
CA ARG A 9 6.66 -5.90 32.27
C ARG A 9 5.36 -5.37 31.66
N VAL A 10 4.69 -4.44 32.34
CA VAL A 10 3.50 -3.75 31.80
C VAL A 10 3.88 -2.85 30.62
N ALA A 11 5.00 -2.13 30.69
CA ALA A 11 5.49 -1.30 29.60
C ALA A 11 5.86 -2.11 28.35
N ILE A 12 6.50 -3.27 28.52
CA ILE A 12 6.84 -4.17 27.40
C ILE A 12 5.56 -4.78 26.79
N ALA A 13 4.61 -5.22 27.61
CA ALA A 13 3.34 -5.76 27.13
C ALA A 13 2.51 -4.71 26.35
N ALA A 14 2.51 -3.45 26.80
CA ALA A 14 1.87 -2.34 26.09
C ALA A 14 2.55 -2.03 24.75
N GLY A 15 3.88 -2.11 24.67
CA GLY A 15 4.63 -1.92 23.41
C GLY A 15 4.32 -2.97 22.35
N ILE A 16 4.15 -4.24 22.75
CA ILE A 16 3.80 -5.34 21.83
C ILE A 16 2.37 -5.19 21.29
N LEU A 17 1.43 -4.73 22.13
CA LEU A 17 0.04 -4.47 21.72
C LEU A 17 -0.09 -3.26 20.77
N LEU A 18 0.79 -2.27 20.88
CA LEU A 18 0.81 -1.12 19.96
C LEU A 18 1.50 -1.46 18.63
N GLY A 19 2.50 -2.34 18.65
CA GLY A 19 3.20 -2.79 17.44
C GLY A 19 2.36 -3.68 16.51
N SER A 20 1.39 -4.42 17.05
CA SER A 20 0.48 -5.27 16.25
C SER A 20 -0.57 -4.46 15.47
N LEU A 21 -0.71 -3.16 15.75
CA LEU A 21 -1.57 -2.24 15.00
C LEU A 21 -0.87 -1.59 13.79
N ALA A 22 0.31 -2.07 13.39
CA ALA A 22 0.96 -1.66 12.15
C ALA A 22 0.02 -1.99 10.96
N ALA A 23 -0.75 -0.99 10.53
CA ALA A 23 -1.61 -1.09 9.37
C ALA A 23 -0.77 -1.50 8.16
N GLN A 24 -1.00 -2.71 7.64
CA GLN A 24 -0.37 -3.18 6.42
C GLN A 24 -0.93 -2.36 5.26
N ALA A 25 -0.21 -1.33 4.84
CA ALA A 25 -0.55 -0.56 3.66
C ALA A 25 -0.19 -1.38 2.40
N THR A 26 -1.16 -1.61 1.53
CA THR A 26 -0.96 -2.28 0.24
C THR A 26 -0.95 -1.26 -0.88
N GLU A 27 0.16 -1.19 -1.63
CA GLU A 27 0.24 -0.45 -2.88
C GLU A 27 0.00 -1.40 -4.06
N PHE A 28 -1.11 -1.20 -4.76
CA PHE A 28 -1.39 -1.88 -6.02
C PHE A 28 -0.64 -1.20 -7.16
N ARG A 29 -0.12 -1.98 -8.11
CA ARG A 29 0.57 -1.47 -9.30
C ARG A 29 -0.33 -1.62 -10.52
N SER A 30 -0.60 -0.52 -11.20
CA SER A 30 -1.35 -0.51 -12.45
C SER A 30 -0.39 -0.25 -13.61
N SER A 31 -0.43 -1.11 -14.63
CA SER A 31 0.32 -0.93 -15.88
C SER A 31 -0.58 -0.31 -16.94
N ASP A 32 -0.09 0.71 -17.65
CA ASP A 32 -0.77 1.31 -18.80
C ASP A 32 0.24 1.63 -19.92
N ILE A 33 -0.14 1.38 -21.18
CA ILE A 33 0.69 1.66 -22.36
C ILE A 33 0.63 3.13 -22.80
N HIS A 34 -0.40 3.87 -22.36
CA HIS A 34 -0.63 5.25 -22.79
C HIS A 34 0.27 6.26 -22.05
N PRO A 35 0.42 7.49 -22.57
CA PRO A 35 1.08 8.59 -21.89
C PRO A 35 0.41 9.02 -20.58
N GLU A 36 1.12 9.80 -19.77
CA GLU A 36 0.71 10.21 -18.41
C GLU A 36 -0.56 11.06 -18.35
N ASP A 37 -0.82 11.82 -19.40
CA ASP A 37 -1.97 12.71 -19.56
C ASP A 37 -3.16 12.05 -20.27
N TYR A 38 -3.04 10.76 -20.61
CA TYR A 38 -4.12 10.04 -21.28
C TYR A 38 -5.29 9.78 -20.32
N PRO A 39 -6.56 9.87 -20.75
CA PRO A 39 -7.70 9.81 -19.86
C PRO A 39 -7.78 8.56 -18.96
N THR A 40 -7.36 7.38 -19.45
CA THR A 40 -7.37 6.15 -18.65
C THR A 40 -6.33 6.19 -17.52
N VAL A 41 -5.13 6.71 -17.79
CA VAL A 41 -4.08 6.90 -16.78
C VAL A 41 -4.55 7.85 -15.69
N LEU A 42 -5.16 8.97 -16.08
CA LEU A 42 -5.71 9.95 -15.14
C LEU A 42 -6.85 9.36 -14.30
N ALA A 43 -7.73 8.57 -14.90
CA ALA A 43 -8.82 7.90 -14.19
C ALA A 43 -8.31 6.94 -13.10
N VAL A 44 -7.29 6.12 -13.40
CA VAL A 44 -6.72 5.19 -12.42
C VAL A 44 -5.94 5.92 -11.32
N ARG A 45 -5.25 7.04 -11.64
CA ARG A 45 -4.64 7.91 -10.62
C ARG A 45 -5.69 8.46 -9.66
N HIS A 46 -6.80 8.97 -10.19
CA HIS A 46 -7.92 9.47 -9.38
C HIS A 46 -8.56 8.37 -8.53
N MET A 47 -8.67 7.14 -9.08
CA MET A 47 -9.11 5.97 -8.32
C MET A 47 -8.17 5.68 -7.15
N GLY A 48 -6.85 5.77 -7.36
CA GLY A 48 -5.85 5.60 -6.29
C GLY A 48 -6.00 6.60 -5.15
N GLU A 49 -6.23 7.88 -5.48
CA GLU A 49 -6.51 8.92 -4.48
C GLU A 49 -7.80 8.64 -3.70
N THR A 50 -8.87 8.24 -4.40
CA THR A 50 -10.17 7.93 -3.80
C THR A 50 -10.08 6.72 -2.90
N LEU A 51 -9.41 5.66 -3.33
CA LEU A 51 -9.17 4.44 -2.56
C LEU A 51 -8.36 4.72 -1.30
N SER A 52 -7.29 5.52 -1.41
CA SER A 52 -6.46 5.90 -0.28
C SER A 52 -7.27 6.66 0.78
N LYS A 53 -8.07 7.65 0.35
CA LYS A 53 -8.98 8.38 1.25
C LYS A 53 -10.00 7.46 1.91
N ALA A 54 -10.67 6.61 1.13
CA ALA A 54 -11.72 5.71 1.62
C ALA A 54 -11.20 4.66 2.63
N THR A 55 -9.92 4.30 2.54
CA THR A 55 -9.31 3.24 3.35
C THR A 55 -8.43 3.76 4.47
N GLY A 56 -8.37 5.09 4.67
CA GLY A 56 -7.48 5.71 5.65
C GLY A 56 -6.01 5.43 5.36
N GLY A 57 -5.63 5.39 4.09
CA GLY A 57 -4.27 5.13 3.62
C GLY A 57 -3.87 3.65 3.56
N LYS A 58 -4.76 2.70 3.89
CA LYS A 58 -4.44 1.27 3.85
C LYS A 58 -4.25 0.74 2.44
N HIS A 59 -4.90 1.32 1.44
CA HIS A 59 -4.77 0.90 0.04
C HIS A 59 -4.46 2.09 -0.86
N SER A 60 -3.49 1.93 -1.76
CA SER A 60 -3.13 2.92 -2.77
C SER A 60 -2.92 2.26 -4.12
N ILE A 61 -2.94 3.07 -5.20
CA ILE A 61 -2.61 2.61 -6.55
C ILE A 61 -1.49 3.48 -7.09
N LYS A 62 -0.42 2.84 -7.57
CA LYS A 62 0.65 3.48 -8.32
C LYS A 62 0.54 3.11 -9.79
N VAL A 63 0.38 4.11 -10.64
CA VAL A 63 0.28 3.94 -12.10
C VAL A 63 1.66 4.01 -12.73
N TYR A 64 1.97 3.00 -13.53
CA TYR A 64 3.16 2.84 -14.34
C TYR A 64 2.74 3.02 -15.81
N ALA A 65 2.80 4.27 -16.29
CA ALA A 65 2.39 4.63 -17.64
C ALA A 65 3.48 4.35 -18.70
N LYS A 66 3.18 4.66 -19.97
CA LYS A 66 4.10 4.59 -21.12
C LYS A 66 4.75 3.22 -21.34
N GLY A 67 4.06 2.14 -20.95
CA GLY A 67 4.60 0.78 -21.07
C GLY A 67 5.84 0.55 -20.20
N SER A 68 6.01 1.29 -19.11
CA SER A 68 7.19 1.20 -18.23
C SER A 68 7.35 -0.16 -17.54
N LEU A 69 6.30 -0.98 -17.50
CA LEU A 69 6.34 -2.37 -17.05
C LEU A 69 6.34 -3.39 -18.21
N GLY A 70 6.61 -2.97 -19.44
CA GLY A 70 6.60 -3.82 -20.63
C GLY A 70 5.29 -3.75 -21.43
N ILE A 71 5.20 -4.57 -22.49
CA ILE A 71 4.00 -4.68 -23.32
C ILE A 71 3.00 -5.62 -22.67
N GLU A 72 1.77 -5.69 -23.21
CA GLU A 72 0.65 -6.45 -22.62
C GLU A 72 1.05 -7.86 -22.16
N LYS A 73 1.78 -8.61 -22.99
CA LYS A 73 2.26 -9.96 -22.63
C LYS A 73 3.14 -9.96 -21.38
N ASP A 74 4.06 -9.01 -21.25
CA ASP A 74 4.98 -8.92 -20.11
C ASP A 74 4.20 -8.62 -18.81
N THR A 75 3.15 -7.80 -18.92
CA THR A 75 2.30 -7.44 -17.77
C THR A 75 1.45 -8.62 -17.29
N ILE A 76 1.03 -9.51 -18.20
CA ILE A 76 0.35 -10.76 -17.84
C ILE A 76 1.31 -11.68 -17.09
N GLU A 77 2.55 -11.82 -17.55
CA GLU A 77 3.56 -12.65 -16.89
C GLU A 77 3.88 -12.13 -15.47
N GLN A 78 3.93 -10.81 -15.27
CA GLN A 78 4.15 -10.19 -13.95
C GLN A 78 3.00 -10.41 -12.95
N THR A 79 1.81 -10.78 -13.41
CA THR A 79 0.64 -11.00 -12.54
C THR A 79 0.61 -12.43 -11.98
N LYS A 80 1.44 -13.35 -12.49
CA LYS A 80 1.49 -14.74 -12.03
C LYS A 80 2.07 -14.82 -10.60
N LEU A 81 1.51 -15.72 -9.79
CA LEU A 81 1.92 -16.01 -8.41
C LEU A 81 3.20 -16.86 -8.36
#